data_AF-A0A3M9ZNB3-F1
#
_entry.id   AF-A0A3M9ZNB3-F1
#
_cell.length_a   1.000
_cell.length_b   1.000
_cell.length_c   1.000
_cell.angle_alpha   90.00
_cell.angle_beta   90.00
_cell.angle_gamma   90.00
#
_symmetry.space_group_name_H-M   'P 1'
#
loop_
_entity.id
_entity.type
_entity.pdbx_description
1 polymer ?
#
loop_
_entity_poly.entity_id
_entity_poly.type
_entity_poly.pdbx_seq_one_letter_code
_entity_poly.pdbx_strand_id
1 'polypeptide(L)'
;MSAKVHAFEPSGRRVLTVVGRGGEHWVDPEARACSCASYHYRGPPCAHIEAALGGDPETVTFSDDEYDEFVRGLLEDIWGEHARQGQGAP
;
A
#
# COMPACT_ATOMS: atom_id res chain seq x y z
N MET A 1 -2.31 -11.33 -5.63
CA MET A 1 -2.05 -9.95 -5.18
C MET A 1 -2.24 -9.08 -6.40
N SER A 2 -2.88 -7.92 -6.25
CA SER A 2 -3.07 -6.97 -7.35
C SER A 2 -2.43 -5.64 -6.96
N ALA A 3 -1.65 -5.03 -7.86
CA ALA A 3 -0.99 -3.75 -7.65
C ALA A 3 -1.79 -2.64 -8.34
N LYS A 4 -1.93 -1.50 -7.67
CA LYS A 4 -2.63 -0.32 -8.17
C LYS A 4 -1.83 0.95 -7.95
N VAL A 5 -1.69 1.76 -9.00
CA VAL A 5 -1.17 3.13 -8.91
C VAL A 5 -2.33 4.10 -8.89
N HIS A 6 -2.45 4.85 -7.81
CA HIS A 6 -3.40 5.95 -7.67
C HIS A 6 -2.66 7.23 -8.03
N ALA A 7 -2.91 7.74 -9.24
CA ALA A 7 -2.28 8.94 -9.79
C ALA A 7 -3.18 10.16 -9.57
N PHE A 8 -2.61 11.24 -9.05
CA PHE A 8 -3.34 12.47 -8.75
C PHE A 8 -2.92 13.59 -9.69
N GLU A 9 -3.89 14.23 -10.33
CA GLU A 9 -3.67 15.33 -11.26
C GLU A 9 -4.18 16.66 -10.70
N PRO A 10 -3.48 17.79 -10.94
CA PRO A 10 -2.35 17.92 -11.87
C PRO A 10 -0.98 17.71 -11.24
N SER A 11 -0.85 17.42 -9.94
CA SER A 11 0.46 17.37 -9.29
C SER A 11 1.36 16.24 -9.79
N GLY A 12 0.78 15.18 -10.33
CA GLY A 12 1.49 13.97 -10.69
C GLY A 12 1.88 13.13 -9.47
N ARG A 13 1.33 13.40 -8.28
CA ARG A 13 1.52 12.53 -7.10
C ARG A 13 1.03 11.13 -7.41
N ARG A 14 1.70 10.14 -6.84
CA ARG A 14 1.38 8.72 -7.03
C ARG A 14 1.41 8.01 -5.69
N VAL A 15 0.40 7.20 -5.44
CA VAL A 15 0.37 6.24 -4.32
C VAL A 15 0.26 4.86 -4.91
N LEU A 16 1.20 3.96 -4.57
CA LEU A 16 1.15 2.57 -5.00
C LEU A 16 0.61 1.71 -3.85
N THR A 17 -0.41 0.93 -4.14
CA THR A 17 -0.95 -0.07 -3.21
C THR A 17 -0.90 -1.47 -3.80
N VAL A 18 -0.85 -2.47 -2.92
CA VAL A 18 -1.00 -3.87 -3.27
C VAL A 18 -2.06 -4.49 -2.38
N VAL A 19 -3.08 -5.09 -2.99
CA VAL A 19 -4.12 -5.83 -2.29
C VAL A 19 -3.69 -7.28 -2.11
N GLY A 20 -3.47 -7.68 -0.86
CA GLY A 20 -3.09 -9.02 -0.42
C GLY A 20 -4.21 -9.74 0.33
N ARG A 21 -3.89 -10.86 0.98
CA ARG A 21 -4.83 -11.59 1.84
C ARG A 21 -5.23 -10.80 3.10
N GLY A 22 -4.39 -9.87 3.54
CA GLY A 22 -4.61 -9.02 4.72
C GLY A 22 -5.14 -7.63 4.39
N GLY A 23 -5.73 -7.42 3.21
CA GLY A 23 -6.24 -6.12 2.79
C GLY A 23 -5.27 -5.33 1.91
N GLU A 24 -5.47 -4.02 1.87
CA GLU A 24 -4.68 -3.10 1.06
C GLU A 24 -3.43 -2.64 1.83
N HIS A 25 -2.29 -2.62 1.14
CA HIS A 25 -1.03 -2.20 1.71
C HIS A 25 -0.39 -1.14 0.81
N TRP A 26 0.11 -0.07 1.42
CA TRP A 26 1.00 0.86 0.75
C TRP A 26 2.35 0.20 0.51
N VAL A 27 2.93 0.45 -0.66
CA VAL A 27 4.21 -0.09 -1.08
C VAL A 27 5.04 1.00 -1.75
N ASP A 28 6.31 1.09 -1.36
CA ASP A 28 7.33 1.86 -2.06
C ASP A 28 8.46 0.92 -2.48
N PRO A 29 8.48 0.47 -3.75
CA PRO A 29 9.49 -0.45 -4.24
C PRO A 29 10.89 0.14 -4.26
N GLU A 30 11.02 1.46 -4.49
CA GLU A 30 12.31 2.14 -4.56
C GLU A 30 12.94 2.24 -3.18
N ALA A 31 12.16 2.64 -2.17
CA ALA A 31 12.59 2.64 -0.77
C ALA A 31 12.59 1.24 -0.13
N ARG A 32 12.12 0.22 -0.85
CA ARG A 32 11.90 -1.16 -0.37
C ARG A 32 11.03 -1.22 0.88
N ALA A 33 10.02 -0.36 0.96
CA ALA A 33 9.11 -0.26 2.10
C ALA A 33 7.73 -0.86 1.80
N CYS A 34 7.11 -1.46 2.81
CA CYS A 34 5.74 -1.93 2.75
C CYS A 34 5.05 -1.65 4.09
N SER A 35 3.77 -1.30 4.04
CA SER A 35 2.99 -1.00 5.24
C SER A 35 2.47 -2.24 5.98
N CYS A 36 2.70 -3.46 5.50
CA CYS A 36 2.16 -4.66 6.15
C CYS A 36 2.85 -4.96 7.49
N ALA A 37 2.14 -5.56 8.45
CA ALA A 37 2.65 -5.84 9.79
C ALA A 37 3.89 -6.76 9.81
N SER A 38 4.04 -7.62 8.80
CA SER A 38 5.19 -8.53 8.67
C SER A 38 6.42 -7.88 8.03
N TYR A 39 6.35 -6.60 7.64
CA TYR A 39 7.48 -5.91 7.02
C TYR A 39 8.62 -5.68 8.02
N HIS A 40 9.83 -5.96 7.57
CA HIS A 40 11.05 -5.65 8.32
C HIS A 40 12.14 -5.17 7.36
N TYR A 41 12.69 -3.98 7.60
CA TYR A 41 13.64 -3.31 6.70
C TYR A 41 14.96 -4.07 6.46
N ARG A 42 15.37 -4.94 7.39
CA ARG A 42 16.53 -5.87 7.21
C ARG A 42 16.12 -7.31 6.92
N GLY A 43 14.82 -7.54 6.75
CA GLY A 43 14.26 -8.87 6.52
C GLY A 43 14.42 -9.32 5.07
N PRO A 44 13.94 -10.55 4.76
CA PRO A 44 13.77 -10.96 3.37
C PRO A 44 12.82 -10.00 2.62
N PRO A 45 12.88 -9.96 1.29
CA PRO A 45 11.98 -9.15 0.47
C PRO A 45 10.51 -9.39 0.85
N CYS A 46 9.73 -8.31 0.99
CA CYS A 46 8.30 -8.44 1.21
C CYS A 46 7.63 -8.89 -0.09
N ALA A 47 6.79 -9.93 -0.03
CA ALA A 47 6.05 -10.43 -1.19
C ALA A 47 5.18 -9.34 -1.87
N HIS A 48 4.71 -8.33 -1.13
CA HIS A 48 3.99 -7.19 -1.73
C HIS A 48 4.90 -6.29 -2.56
N ILE A 49 6.15 -6.07 -2.13
CA ILE A 49 7.15 -5.33 -2.91
C ILE A 49 7.49 -6.13 -4.18
N GLU A 50 7.67 -7.45 -4.06
CA GLU A 50 7.93 -8.32 -5.21
C GLU A 50 6.77 -8.31 -6.22
N ALA A 51 5.53 -8.36 -5.73
CA ALA A 51 4.35 -8.25 -6.58
C ALA A 51 4.26 -6.91 -7.31
N ALA A 52 4.64 -5.81 -6.64
CA ALA A 52 4.71 -4.49 -7.26
C ALA A 52 5.80 -4.38 -8.33
N LEU A 53 6.96 -5.02 -8.12
CA LEU A 53 8.09 -4.99 -9.06
C LEU A 53 7.90 -5.93 -10.26
N GLY A 54 7.23 -7.05 -10.07
CA GLY A 54 7.06 -8.10 -11.09
C GLY A 54 5.80 -7.96 -11.95
N GLY A 55 4.92 -7.02 -11.64
CA GLY A 55 3.63 -6.83 -12.31
C GLY A 55 3.55 -5.56 -13.16
N ASP A 56 2.41 -5.41 -13.83
CA ASP A 56 1.98 -4.16 -14.46
C ASP A 56 0.81 -3.59 -13.64
N PRO A 57 1.04 -2.59 -12.77
CA PRO A 57 0.00 -2.06 -11.90
C PRO A 57 -1.13 -1.39 -12.69
N GLU A 58 -2.37 -1.68 -12.31
CA GLU A 58 -3.52 -0.93 -12.82
C GLU A 58 -3.42 0.53 -12.35
N THR A 59 -3.57 1.49 -13.26
CA THR A 59 -3.55 2.91 -12.90
C THR A 59 -4.97 3.44 -12.80
N VAL A 60 -5.26 4.11 -11.68
CA VAL A 60 -6.50 4.84 -11.44
C VAL A 60 -6.14 6.30 -11.24
N THR A 61 -6.84 7.20 -11.93
CA THR A 61 -6.59 8.65 -11.86
C THR A 61 -7.62 9.34 -10.98
N PHE A 62 -7.15 10.24 -10.12
CA PHE A 62 -7.92 11.06 -9.20
C PHE A 62 -7.58 12.55 -9.39
N SER A 63 -8.47 13.42 -8.91
CA SER A 63 -8.14 14.83 -8.71
C SER A 63 -7.19 15.00 -7.53
N ASP A 64 -6.28 15.96 -7.59
CA ASP A 64 -5.45 16.39 -6.46
C ASP A 64 -6.27 16.74 -5.20
N ASP A 65 -7.50 17.22 -5.37
CA ASP A 65 -8.41 17.53 -4.27
C ASP A 65 -8.84 16.28 -3.47
N GLU A 66 -8.74 15.10 -4.07
CA GLU A 66 -9.07 13.82 -3.43
C GLU A 66 -7.86 13.21 -2.68
N TYR A 67 -6.67 13.79 -2.81
CA TYR A 67 -5.44 13.22 -2.27
C TYR A 67 -5.49 13.04 -0.75
N ASP A 68 -5.89 14.07 -0.01
CA ASP A 68 -5.89 14.05 1.45
C ASP A 68 -6.93 13.05 1.98
N GLU A 69 -8.11 12.98 1.34
CA GLU A 69 -9.15 12.02 1.71
C GLU A 69 -8.72 10.58 1.40
N PHE A 70 -8.13 10.35 0.23
CA PHE A 70 -7.60 9.05 -0.17
C PHE A 70 -6.53 8.56 0.81
N VAL A 71 -5.52 9.38 1.10
CA VAL A 71 -4.43 9.01 2.02
C VAL A 71 -4.98 8.76 3.42
N ARG A 72 -5.93 9.57 3.90
CA ARG A 72 -6.58 9.34 5.19
C ARG A 72 -7.30 8.00 5.25
N GLY A 73 -8.11 7.67 4.23
CA GLY A 73 -8.80 6.38 4.15
C GLY A 73 -7.82 5.20 4.11
N LEU A 74 -6.76 5.31 3.31
CA LEU A 74 -5.71 4.28 3.23
C LEU A 74 -5.02 4.05 4.59
N LEU A 75 -4.71 5.13 5.34
CA LEU A 75 -4.11 5.02 6.67
C LEU A 75 -5.07 4.41 7.70
N GLU A 76 -6.35 4.78 7.65
CA GLU A 76 -7.40 4.20 8.50
C GLU A 76 -7.53 2.69 8.26
N ASP A 77 -7.49 2.24 7.00
CA ASP A 77 -7.52 0.82 6.64
C ASP A 77 -6.27 0.07 7.13
N ILE A 78 -5.07 0.63 6.90
CA ILE A 78 -3.80 0.03 7.34
C ILE A 78 -3.76 -0.11 8.86
N TRP A 79 -4.11 0.95 9.61
CA TRP A 79 -4.11 0.91 11.07
C TRP A 79 -5.21 0.00 11.62
N GLY A 80 -6.40 0.02 11.03
CA GLY A 80 -7.50 -0.87 11.39
C GLY A 80 -7.14 -2.34 11.20
N GLU A 81 -6.38 -2.66 10.16
CA GLU A 81 -5.85 -4.02 9.93
C GLU A 81 -4.78 -4.40 10.97
N HIS A 82 -3.80 -3.54 11.23
CA HIS A 82 -2.77 -3.81 12.24
C HIS A 82 -3.36 -4.01 13.63
N ALA A 83 -4.39 -3.24 13.98
CA ALA A 83 -5.12 -3.40 15.23
C ALA A 83 -5.82 -4.76 15.33
N ARG A 84 -6.36 -5.29 14.22
CA ARG A 84 -7.00 -6.62 14.18
C ARG A 84 -5.97 -7.75 14.31
N GLN A 85 -4.81 -7.61 13.69
CA GLN A 85 -3.74 -8.61 13.76
C GLN A 85 -3.08 -8.66 15.15
N GLY A 86 -3.01 -7.54 15.86
CA GLY A 86 -2.51 -7.47 17.25
C GLY A 86 -3.45 -8.06 18.31
N GLN A 87 -4.72 -8.33 17.98
CA GLN A 87 -5.73 -8.88 18.90
C GLN A 87 -5.85 -10.41 18.83
N GLY A 88 -4.99 -11.07 18.04
CA GLY A 88 -5.04 -12.53 17.79
C GLY A 88 -3.87 -13.35 18.34
N ALA A 89 -3.07 -12.83 19.29
CA ALA A 89 -2.00 -13.59 19.91
C ALA A 89 -2.46 -14.22 21.24
N PRO A 90 -2.66 -15.56 21.33
CA PRO A 90 -2.54 -16.28 22.60
C PRO A 90 -1.07 -16.36 23.07
#